data_AF-A0A6C8BT44-F1
#
_entry.id   AF-A0A6C8BT44-F1
#
_cell.length_a   1.000
_cell.length_b   1.000
_cell.length_c   1.000
_cell.angle_alpha   90.00
_cell.angle_beta   90.00
_cell.angle_gamma   90.00
#
_symmetry.space_group_name_H-M   'P 1'
#
loop_
_entity.id
_entity.type
_entity.pdbx_description
1 polymer ?
#
loop_
_entity_poly.entity_id
_entity_poly.type
_entity_poly.pdbx_seq_one_letter_code
_entity_poly.pdbx_strand_id
1 'polypeptide(L)'
;MSYFLETKEAAQTFNVSTGALRLAVSRNSNKYEWLKVDNEKGGRGGKKLLFKISKDELLTAFNQELISKNTLIFNEKMQKVKLSEIITTDNLKTTNNSLKTSNLNLTEPKIDNDLAVLNIKFENLSDEIKNNAREKLKSLKQVEKYIEGGLKQKRALELCGISKIEIFRIRKAYKENGILGLIDTRGLHRKDKTKLSAWMQEYALREYRTFG
;
A
#
# COMPACT_ATOMS: atom_id res chain seq x y z
N MET A 1 27.21 8.59 -7.45
CA MET A 1 27.19 8.48 -8.93
C MET A 1 25.86 9.01 -9.40
N SER A 2 25.88 9.97 -10.31
CA SER A 2 24.68 10.66 -10.78
C SER A 2 24.23 10.06 -12.12
N TYR A 3 22.92 10.01 -12.32
CA TYR A 3 22.31 9.54 -13.56
C TYR A 3 21.40 10.61 -14.12
N PHE A 4 21.04 10.48 -15.40
CA PHE A 4 20.19 11.44 -16.08
C PHE A 4 19.03 10.74 -16.77
N LEU A 5 17.83 11.32 -16.62
CA LEU A 5 16.60 10.86 -17.25
C LEU A 5 16.00 11.93 -18.16
N GLU A 6 15.22 11.49 -19.15
CA GLU A 6 14.43 12.41 -19.97
C GLU A 6 13.31 13.08 -19.15
N THR A 7 12.84 14.24 -19.61
CA THR A 7 11.86 15.08 -18.89
C THR A 7 10.60 14.32 -18.46
N LYS A 8 10.12 13.37 -19.27
CA LYS A 8 8.90 12.60 -18.96
C LYS A 8 9.11 11.66 -17.78
N GLU A 9 10.22 10.94 -17.79
CA GLU A 9 10.57 9.95 -16.77
C GLU A 9 10.99 10.68 -15.48
N ALA A 10 11.79 11.74 -15.60
CA ALA A 10 12.17 12.59 -14.48
C ALA A 10 10.93 13.20 -13.78
N ALA A 11 9.94 13.66 -14.54
CA ALA A 11 8.69 14.20 -13.98
C ALA A 11 7.96 13.15 -13.13
N GLN A 12 7.95 11.88 -13.56
CA GLN A 12 7.38 10.79 -12.78
C GLN A 12 8.17 10.54 -11.49
N THR A 13 9.51 10.49 -11.56
CA THR A 13 10.36 10.29 -10.37
C THR A 13 10.21 11.39 -9.33
N PHE A 14 10.17 12.65 -9.75
CA PHE A 14 10.02 13.80 -8.86
C PHE A 14 8.56 14.07 -8.47
N ASN A 15 7.61 13.28 -8.98
CA ASN A 15 6.17 13.47 -8.75
C ASN A 15 5.68 14.89 -9.12
N VAL A 16 6.16 15.44 -10.24
CA VAL A 16 5.80 16.75 -10.76
C VAL A 16 5.32 16.66 -12.21
N SER A 17 4.70 17.73 -12.72
CA SER A 17 4.37 17.78 -14.14
C SER A 17 5.62 18.05 -14.99
N THR A 18 5.63 17.56 -16.23
CA THR A 18 6.68 17.89 -17.21
C THR A 18 6.75 19.40 -17.47
N GLY A 19 5.63 20.11 -17.39
CA GLY A 19 5.56 21.57 -17.46
C GLY A 19 6.28 22.26 -16.30
N ALA A 20 6.17 21.72 -15.08
CA ALA A 20 6.88 22.26 -13.92
C ALA A 20 8.41 22.14 -14.08
N LEU A 21 8.89 21.02 -14.62
CA LEU A 21 10.32 20.85 -14.93
C LEU A 21 10.78 21.82 -16.02
N ARG A 22 10.01 21.99 -17.09
CA ARG A 22 10.32 22.98 -18.14
C ARG A 22 10.33 24.42 -17.61
N LEU A 23 9.39 24.77 -16.74
CA LEU A 23 9.32 26.07 -16.09
C LEU A 23 10.50 26.30 -15.13
N ALA A 24 10.93 25.26 -14.41
CA ALA A 24 12.11 25.34 -13.55
C ALA A 24 13.36 25.65 -14.38
N VAL A 25 13.51 25.01 -15.54
CA VAL A 25 14.59 25.26 -16.50
C VAL A 25 14.50 26.69 -17.08
N SER A 26 13.32 27.14 -17.53
CA SER A 26 13.16 28.48 -18.10
C SER A 26 13.42 29.60 -17.10
N ARG A 27 13.14 29.34 -15.81
CA ARG A 27 13.41 30.26 -14.70
C ARG A 27 14.82 30.16 -14.14
N ASN A 28 15.67 29.30 -14.72
CA ASN A 28 17.01 29.00 -14.23
C ASN A 28 17.05 28.65 -12.73
N SER A 29 16.10 27.80 -12.30
CA SER A 29 15.99 27.38 -10.91
C SER A 29 17.01 26.28 -10.58
N ASN A 30 17.67 26.40 -9.43
CA ASN A 30 18.60 25.38 -8.91
C ASN A 30 17.89 24.18 -8.27
N LYS A 31 16.55 24.12 -8.30
CA LYS A 31 15.78 23.05 -7.62
C LYS A 31 15.98 21.67 -8.25
N TYR A 32 16.11 21.61 -9.57
CA TYR A 32 16.37 20.37 -10.31
C TYR A 32 17.58 20.61 -11.17
N GLU A 33 18.67 19.88 -10.93
CA GLU A 33 19.84 19.93 -11.81
C GLU A 33 19.51 19.32 -13.17
N TRP A 34 19.89 20.00 -14.25
CA TRP A 34 19.54 19.61 -15.60
C TRP A 34 20.67 19.88 -16.58
N LEU A 35 20.67 19.13 -17.68
CA LEU A 35 21.58 19.28 -18.79
C LEU A 35 20.80 19.44 -20.09
N LYS A 36 21.35 20.29 -20.95
CA LYS A 36 20.81 20.57 -22.27
C LYS A 36 21.54 19.71 -23.28
N VAL A 37 20.78 18.92 -24.04
CA VAL A 37 21.32 18.16 -25.16
C VAL A 37 20.80 18.79 -26.43
N ASP A 38 21.72 19.38 -27.21
CA ASP A 38 21.39 19.86 -28.54
C ASP A 38 21.19 18.66 -29.47
N ASN A 39 20.11 18.68 -30.24
CA ASN A 39 19.91 17.68 -31.29
C ASN A 39 20.90 17.98 -32.41
N GLU A 40 21.83 17.06 -32.68
CA GLU A 40 22.77 17.16 -33.81
C GLU A 40 22.05 17.33 -35.16
N LYS A 41 20.84 16.77 -35.28
CA LYS A 41 19.95 16.95 -36.43
C LYS A 41 18.82 17.89 -36.01
N GLY A 42 18.95 19.18 -36.32
CA GLY A 42 18.04 20.28 -35.92
C GLY A 42 16.58 20.16 -36.37
N GLY A 43 15.88 19.11 -35.94
CA GLY A 43 14.48 18.85 -36.24
C GLY A 43 13.51 19.61 -35.32
N ARG A 44 12.27 19.76 -35.81
CA ARG A 44 11.10 20.34 -35.13
C ARG A 44 10.69 19.52 -33.90
N GLY A 45 11.46 19.60 -32.82
CA GLY A 45 11.20 18.85 -31.58
C GLY A 45 11.57 19.59 -30.29
N GLY A 46 12.12 20.80 -30.40
CA GLY A 46 12.72 21.48 -29.26
C GLY A 46 13.97 20.76 -28.75
N LYS A 47 14.72 21.42 -27.87
CA LYS A 47 15.95 20.88 -27.30
C LYS A 47 15.63 19.81 -26.26
N LYS A 48 16.39 18.71 -26.22
CA LYS A 48 16.19 17.66 -25.23
C LYS A 48 16.75 18.10 -23.87
N LEU A 49 15.96 17.92 -22.82
CA LEU A 49 16.33 18.22 -21.44
C LEU A 49 16.48 16.92 -20.65
N LEU A 50 17.65 16.76 -20.06
CA LEU A 50 17.98 15.66 -19.17
C LEU A 50 18.04 16.18 -17.74
N PHE A 51 17.48 15.44 -16.79
CA PHE A 51 17.45 15.82 -15.38
C PHE A 51 18.30 14.86 -14.56
N LYS A 52 19.12 15.42 -13.68
CA LYS A 52 20.01 14.66 -12.79
C LYS A 52 19.19 14.00 -11.69
N ILE A 53 19.45 12.73 -11.47
CA ILE A 53 18.80 11.87 -10.48
C ILE A 53 19.85 11.02 -9.78
N SER A 54 19.65 10.78 -8.49
CA SER A 54 20.51 9.93 -7.69
C SER A 54 20.25 8.44 -7.93
N LYS A 55 21.21 7.58 -7.56
CA LYS A 55 21.04 6.12 -7.63
C LYS A 55 19.83 5.64 -6.80
N ASP A 56 19.60 6.25 -5.64
CA ASP A 56 18.54 5.87 -4.72
C ASP A 56 17.16 6.24 -5.25
N GLU A 57 17.02 7.44 -5.83
CA GLU A 57 15.78 7.87 -6.49
C GLU A 57 15.43 7.01 -7.72
N LEU A 58 16.44 6.53 -8.46
CA LEU A 58 16.22 5.57 -9.54
C LEU A 58 15.72 4.22 -9.02
N LEU A 59 16.28 3.74 -7.91
CA LEU A 59 15.84 2.50 -7.28
C LEU A 59 14.41 2.61 -6.75
N THR A 60 14.07 3.71 -6.07
CA THR A 60 12.70 3.94 -5.58
C THR A 60 11.72 4.07 -6.74
N ALA A 61 12.04 4.83 -7.78
CA ALA A 61 11.18 4.97 -8.96
C ALA A 61 10.97 3.64 -9.71
N PHE A 62 12.00 2.80 -9.80
CA PHE A 62 11.89 1.46 -10.39
C PHE A 62 11.03 0.53 -9.54
N ASN A 63 11.24 0.51 -8.22
CA ASN A 63 10.44 -0.29 -7.28
C ASN A 63 8.96 0.15 -7.22
N GLN A 64 8.69 1.43 -7.47
CA GLN A 64 7.34 1.98 -7.56
C GLN A 64 6.70 1.79 -8.95
N GLU A 65 7.36 1.11 -9.88
CA GLU A 65 6.93 0.90 -11.27
C GLU A 65 6.68 2.22 -12.05
N LEU A 66 7.26 3.33 -11.59
CA LEU A 66 7.20 4.61 -12.29
C LEU A 66 8.07 4.60 -13.55
N ILE A 67 9.13 3.79 -13.50
CA ILE A 67 10.13 3.62 -14.55
C ILE A 67 10.18 2.15 -14.97
N SER A 68 10.29 1.92 -16.28
CA SER A 68 10.35 0.57 -16.84
C SER A 68 11.79 0.13 -17.08
N LYS A 69 12.03 -1.18 -17.26
CA LYS A 69 13.36 -1.72 -17.64
C LYS A 69 13.93 -1.10 -18.93
N ASN A 70 13.05 -0.55 -19.79
CA ASN A 70 13.40 0.01 -21.09
C ASN A 70 13.64 1.53 -21.05
N THR A 71 13.55 2.15 -19.87
CA THR A 71 13.78 3.59 -19.70
C THR A 71 15.21 3.99 -20.09
N LEU A 72 15.32 5.14 -20.74
CA LEU A 72 16.57 5.66 -21.26
C LEU A 72 17.33 6.38 -20.14
N ILE A 73 18.36 5.71 -19.60
CA ILE A 73 19.21 6.26 -18.55
C ILE A 73 20.58 6.61 -19.12
N PHE A 74 21.07 7.80 -18.77
CA PHE A 74 22.40 8.26 -19.14
C PHE A 74 23.28 8.39 -17.89
N ASN A 75 24.55 8.04 -18.03
CA ASN A 75 25.56 8.33 -17.01
C ASN A 75 26.12 9.76 -17.16
N GLU A 76 27.01 10.16 -16.25
CA GLU A 76 27.71 11.46 -16.30
C GLU A 76 28.52 11.66 -17.60
N LYS A 77 28.94 10.59 -18.27
CA LYS A 77 29.64 10.62 -19.57
C LYS A 77 28.69 10.64 -20.77
N MET A 78 27.38 10.82 -20.56
CA MET A 78 26.34 10.81 -21.61
C MET A 78 26.24 9.50 -22.40
N GLN A 79 26.70 8.40 -21.83
CA GLN A 79 26.54 7.08 -22.40
C GLN A 79 25.25 6.46 -21.87
N LYS A 80 24.52 5.77 -22.76
CA LYS A 80 23.33 5.01 -22.40
C LYS A 80 23.71 3.82 -21.52
N VAL A 81 23.12 3.72 -20.34
CA VAL A 81 23.35 2.63 -19.38
C VAL A 81 22.06 1.87 -19.17
N LYS A 82 22.13 0.54 -19.05
CA LYS A 82 20.96 -0.27 -18.74
C LYS A 82 20.68 -0.24 -17.24
N LEU A 83 19.40 -0.18 -16.86
CA LEU A 83 18.96 -0.28 -15.46
C LEU A 83 19.54 -1.50 -14.73
N SER A 84 19.65 -2.64 -15.41
CA SER A 84 20.23 -3.88 -14.86
C SER A 84 21.70 -3.77 -14.48
N GLU A 85 22.46 -2.87 -15.12
CA GLU A 85 23.87 -2.65 -14.82
C GLU A 85 24.06 -1.70 -13.62
N ILE A 86 23.07 -0.83 -13.37
CA ILE A 86 23.07 0.12 -12.25
C ILE A 86 22.57 -0.54 -10.96
N ILE A 87 21.56 -1.38 -11.11
CA ILE A 87 20.92 -2.13 -10.03
C ILE A 87 21.61 -3.50 -9.95
N THR A 88 22.85 -3.52 -9.48
CA THR A 88 23.52 -4.79 -9.15
C THR A 88 22.71 -5.55 -8.11
N THR A 89 22.71 -6.88 -8.21
CA THR A 89 21.89 -7.83 -7.44
C THR A 89 21.98 -7.69 -5.91
N ASP A 90 22.99 -7.01 -5.41
CA ASP A 90 23.18 -6.77 -3.99
C ASP A 90 22.24 -5.68 -3.44
N ASN A 91 21.80 -4.74 -4.28
CA ASN A 91 20.78 -3.75 -3.92
C ASN A 91 19.34 -4.26 -4.13
N LEU A 92 19.17 -5.37 -4.86
CA LEU A 92 17.88 -6.05 -5.00
C LEU A 92 17.53 -6.89 -3.76
N LYS A 93 18.50 -7.13 -2.86
CA LYS A 93 18.35 -8.03 -1.71
C LYS A 93 17.90 -7.38 -0.41
N THR A 94 17.69 -6.07 -0.32
CA THR A 94 17.19 -5.45 0.92
C THR A 94 15.70 -5.13 0.95
N THR A 95 14.94 -5.34 -0.13
CA THR A 95 13.47 -5.19 -0.06
C THR A 95 12.65 -6.25 -0.78
N ASN A 96 13.22 -7.00 -1.74
CA ASN A 96 12.42 -7.86 -2.62
C ASN A 96 12.62 -9.38 -2.43
N ASN A 97 13.34 -9.83 -1.38
CA ASN A 97 13.37 -11.23 -0.97
C ASN A 97 12.97 -11.41 0.51
N SER A 98 11.73 -11.03 0.84
CA SER A 98 10.93 -11.74 1.84
C SER A 98 9.45 -11.67 1.49
N LEU A 99 9.13 -11.93 0.22
CA LEU A 99 7.85 -12.52 -0.16
C LEU A 99 7.98 -14.06 -0.13
N LYS A 100 8.65 -14.59 0.90
CA LYS A 100 8.19 -15.86 1.47
C LYS A 100 6.96 -15.53 2.28
N THR A 101 5.82 -15.95 1.75
CA THR A 101 4.66 -16.40 2.53
C THR A 101 5.12 -16.95 3.88
N SER A 102 4.60 -16.42 5.00
CA SER A 102 5.14 -16.53 6.38
C SER A 102 6.40 -15.67 6.57
N ASN A 103 6.31 -14.39 6.88
CA ASN A 103 6.20 -13.92 8.27
C ASN A 103 5.83 -12.44 8.25
N LEU A 104 4.56 -12.14 7.99
CA LEU A 104 3.99 -10.94 8.60
C LEU A 104 3.91 -11.31 10.08
N ASN A 105 4.75 -10.74 10.95
CA ASN A 105 4.54 -10.85 12.39
C ASN A 105 3.19 -10.17 12.67
N LEU A 106 2.14 -11.02 12.71
CA LEU A 106 0.78 -10.69 13.12
C LEU A 106 0.67 -10.60 14.65
N THR A 107 1.77 -10.79 15.36
CA THR A 107 1.87 -10.54 16.79
C THR A 107 1.94 -9.03 17.01
N GLU A 108 0.75 -8.42 17.06
CA GLU A 108 0.53 -7.11 17.64
C GLU A 108 0.94 -7.12 19.12
N PRO A 109 1.42 -5.97 19.66
CA PRO A 109 1.58 -5.82 21.10
C PRO A 109 0.22 -6.08 21.77
N LYS A 110 0.21 -6.76 22.91
CA LYS A 110 -0.96 -6.87 23.79
C LYS A 110 -1.43 -5.46 24.14
N ILE A 111 -2.39 -4.94 23.39
CA ILE A 111 -3.15 -3.78 23.79
C ILE A 111 -4.23 -4.36 24.67
N ASP A 112 -4.08 -4.15 25.98
CA ASP A 112 -5.10 -4.37 26.99
C ASP A 112 -6.29 -3.43 26.71
N ASN A 113 -7.08 -3.77 25.72
CA ASN A 113 -8.44 -3.30 25.57
C ASN A 113 -9.24 -4.51 25.12
N ASP A 114 -9.42 -5.42 26.09
CA ASP A 114 -10.52 -6.34 26.08
C ASP A 114 -11.78 -5.51 25.76
N LEU A 115 -12.39 -5.79 24.61
CA LEU A 115 -13.80 -5.53 24.39
C LEU A 115 -14.56 -6.36 25.43
N ALA A 116 -14.61 -5.83 26.66
CA ALA A 116 -15.36 -6.34 27.80
C ALA A 116 -16.87 -6.46 27.48
N VAL A 117 -17.31 -5.89 26.36
CA VAL A 117 -18.68 -5.99 25.85
C VAL A 117 -18.97 -7.38 25.27
N LEU A 118 -17.96 -8.17 24.85
CA LEU A 118 -18.20 -9.40 24.08
C LEU A 118 -17.51 -10.68 24.58
N ASN A 119 -16.43 -10.59 25.36
CA ASN A 119 -15.67 -11.78 25.81
C ASN A 119 -15.33 -12.76 24.64
N ILE A 120 -15.19 -12.23 23.42
CA ILE A 120 -14.87 -13.01 22.21
C ILE A 120 -13.35 -13.06 22.10
N LYS A 121 -12.77 -14.25 22.29
CA LYS A 121 -11.38 -14.49 21.94
C LYS A 121 -11.27 -14.68 20.43
N PHE A 122 -10.35 -13.94 19.78
CA PHE A 122 -10.09 -14.07 18.34
C PHE A 122 -9.83 -15.53 17.93
N GLU A 123 -9.15 -16.28 18.80
CA GLU A 123 -8.81 -17.69 18.63
C GLU A 123 -10.03 -18.61 18.51
N ASN A 124 -11.16 -18.25 19.11
CA ASN A 124 -12.38 -19.06 19.15
C ASN A 124 -13.31 -18.82 17.94
N LEU A 125 -12.94 -17.94 17.03
CA LEU A 125 -13.73 -17.62 15.83
C LEU A 125 -13.48 -18.64 14.72
N SER A 126 -14.43 -18.74 13.78
CA SER A 126 -14.23 -19.55 12.58
C SER A 126 -13.08 -19.00 11.73
N ASP A 127 -12.44 -19.88 10.96
CA ASP A 127 -11.31 -19.51 10.11
C ASP A 127 -11.72 -18.50 9.02
N GLU A 128 -12.96 -18.58 8.54
CA GLU A 128 -13.51 -17.61 7.59
C GLU A 128 -13.54 -16.18 8.17
N ILE A 129 -14.01 -16.03 9.40
CA ILE A 129 -14.06 -14.73 10.09
C ILE A 129 -12.65 -14.19 10.35
N LYS A 130 -11.75 -15.07 10.78
CA LYS A 130 -10.33 -14.73 11.01
C LYS A 130 -9.66 -14.28 9.72
N ASN A 131 -9.89 -14.99 8.61
CA ASN A 131 -9.31 -14.66 7.31
C ASN A 131 -9.84 -13.33 6.79
N ASN A 132 -11.14 -13.05 6.90
CA ASN A 132 -11.71 -11.76 6.53
C ASN A 132 -11.07 -10.59 7.31
N ALA A 133 -10.91 -10.73 8.63
CA ALA A 133 -10.24 -9.72 9.45
C ALA A 133 -8.76 -9.51 9.04
N ARG A 134 -8.05 -10.60 8.74
CA ARG A 134 -6.66 -10.56 8.25
C ARG A 134 -6.54 -9.91 6.88
N GLU A 135 -7.48 -10.13 5.97
CA GLU A 135 -7.52 -9.49 4.66
C GLU A 135 -7.72 -7.98 4.77
N LYS A 136 -8.66 -7.53 5.62
CA LYS A 136 -8.84 -6.10 5.92
C LYS A 136 -7.57 -5.46 6.48
N LEU A 137 -6.89 -6.16 7.39
CA LEU A 137 -5.62 -5.69 7.96
C LEU A 137 -4.51 -5.60 6.90
N LYS A 138 -4.40 -6.61 6.02
CA LYS A 138 -3.43 -6.63 4.92
C LYS A 138 -3.64 -5.43 3.99
N SER A 139 -4.90 -5.18 3.63
CA SER A 139 -5.30 -4.04 2.82
C SER A 139 -4.96 -2.70 3.47
N LEU A 140 -5.24 -2.54 4.77
CA LEU A 140 -4.89 -1.33 5.53
C LEU A 140 -3.38 -1.07 5.49
N LYS A 141 -2.57 -2.08 5.85
CA LYS A 141 -1.10 -1.97 5.88
C LYS A 141 -0.52 -1.66 4.50
N GLN A 142 -1.08 -2.25 3.44
CA GLN A 142 -0.63 -1.99 2.07
C GLN A 142 -0.87 -0.53 1.66
N VAL A 143 -2.04 0.02 1.99
CA VAL A 143 -2.37 1.42 1.70
C VAL A 143 -1.49 2.37 2.49
N GLU A 144 -1.25 2.09 3.78
CA GLU A 144 -0.34 2.89 4.60
C GLU A 144 1.08 2.87 4.04
N LYS A 145 1.59 1.70 3.64
CA LYS A 145 2.90 1.57 2.99
C LYS A 145 3.02 2.39 1.70
N TYR A 146 1.97 2.42 0.86
CA TYR A 146 1.97 3.25 -0.35
C TYR A 146 2.00 4.75 -0.03
N ILE A 147 1.25 5.17 0.99
CA ILE A 147 1.22 6.57 1.41
C ILE A 147 2.57 6.98 2.01
N GLU A 148 3.16 6.14 2.87
CA GLU A 148 4.51 6.35 3.42
C GLU A 148 5.58 6.39 2.31
N GLY A 149 5.39 5.60 1.26
CA GLY A 149 6.21 5.64 0.03
C GLY A 149 6.01 6.89 -0.83
N GLY A 150 5.17 7.84 -0.43
CA GLY A 150 4.95 9.12 -1.11
C GLY A 150 3.83 9.13 -2.16
N LEU A 151 3.04 8.04 -2.30
CA LEU A 151 1.88 8.06 -3.18
C LEU A 151 0.76 8.94 -2.59
N LYS A 152 0.09 9.67 -3.48
CA LYS A 152 -1.16 10.37 -3.11
C LYS A 152 -2.19 9.35 -2.65
N GLN A 153 -2.87 9.64 -1.54
CA GLN A 153 -3.88 8.78 -0.94
C GLN A 153 -4.90 8.25 -1.97
N LYS A 154 -5.43 9.13 -2.84
CA LYS A 154 -6.39 8.72 -3.88
C LYS A 154 -5.85 7.60 -4.78
N ARG A 155 -4.58 7.68 -5.18
CA ARG A 155 -3.94 6.69 -6.05
C ARG A 155 -3.66 5.38 -5.32
N ALA A 156 -3.22 5.45 -4.07
CA ALA A 156 -3.04 4.27 -3.23
C ALA A 156 -4.35 3.48 -3.04
N LEU A 157 -5.47 4.19 -2.85
CA LEU A 157 -6.80 3.61 -2.75
C LEU A 157 -7.24 2.94 -4.06
N GLU A 158 -7.01 3.59 -5.21
CA GLU A 158 -7.30 3.02 -6.54
C GLU A 158 -6.52 1.72 -6.79
N LEU A 159 -5.23 1.68 -6.44
CA LEU A 159 -4.38 0.49 -6.62
C LEU A 159 -4.82 -0.69 -5.75
N CYS A 160 -5.27 -0.41 -4.52
CA CYS A 160 -5.79 -1.44 -3.62
C CYS A 160 -7.25 -1.84 -3.93
N GLY A 161 -7.94 -1.08 -4.79
CA GLY A 161 -9.35 -1.35 -5.13
C GLY A 161 -10.32 -1.09 -3.97
N ILE A 162 -9.97 -0.21 -3.03
CA ILE A 162 -10.76 0.01 -1.81
C ILE A 162 -11.25 1.45 -1.73
N SER A 163 -12.49 1.61 -1.24
CA SER A 163 -13.08 2.93 -1.08
C SER A 163 -12.43 3.72 0.07
N LYS A 164 -12.43 5.05 -0.06
CA LYS A 164 -11.93 5.95 1.00
C LYS A 164 -12.68 5.76 2.33
N ILE A 165 -13.99 5.56 2.26
CA ILE A 165 -14.85 5.40 3.44
C ILE A 165 -14.53 4.10 4.16
N GLU A 166 -14.34 3.02 3.40
CA GLU A 166 -14.04 1.70 3.95
C GLU A 166 -12.70 1.66 4.69
N ILE A 167 -11.64 2.20 4.09
CA ILE A 167 -10.34 2.29 4.77
C ILE A 167 -10.40 3.19 6.00
N PHE A 168 -11.16 4.28 5.96
CA PHE A 168 -11.35 5.12 7.14
C PHE A 168 -12.02 4.35 8.29
N ARG A 169 -13.06 3.55 7.99
CA ARG A 169 -13.74 2.70 8.97
C ARG A 169 -12.80 1.62 9.52
N ILE A 170 -12.09 0.92 8.65
CA ILE A 170 -11.11 -0.13 9.02
C ILE A 170 -10.03 0.46 9.91
N ARG A 171 -9.43 1.59 9.52
CA ARG A 171 -8.38 2.26 10.29
C ARG A 171 -8.86 2.70 11.66
N LYS A 172 -10.06 3.28 11.76
CA LYS A 172 -10.65 3.70 13.02
C LYS A 172 -10.90 2.49 13.94
N ALA A 173 -11.56 1.46 13.44
CA ALA A 173 -11.89 0.26 14.21
C ALA A 173 -10.63 -0.48 14.70
N TYR A 174 -9.60 -0.57 13.85
CA TYR A 174 -8.33 -1.17 14.21
C TYR A 174 -7.58 -0.37 15.28
N LYS A 175 -7.60 0.98 15.20
CA LYS A 175 -6.97 1.82 16.21
C LYS A 175 -7.64 1.70 17.58
N GLU A 176 -8.96 1.49 17.60
CA GLU A 176 -9.75 1.38 18.84
C GLU A 176 -9.62 -0.01 19.48
N ASN A 177 -9.70 -1.09 18.69
CA ASN A 177 -9.88 -2.46 19.20
C ASN A 177 -8.94 -3.49 18.56
N GLY A 178 -7.88 -3.07 17.87
CA GLY A 178 -6.95 -3.95 17.17
C GLY A 178 -7.64 -4.84 16.12
N ILE A 179 -7.14 -6.07 15.96
CA ILE A 179 -7.71 -7.04 15.03
C ILE A 179 -9.18 -7.40 15.34
N LEU A 180 -9.61 -7.33 16.60
CA LEU A 180 -10.99 -7.61 17.01
C LEU A 180 -11.98 -6.58 16.44
N GLY A 181 -11.55 -5.33 16.29
CA GLY A 181 -12.35 -4.27 15.66
C GLY A 181 -12.65 -4.51 14.18
N LEU A 182 -11.89 -5.38 13.51
CA LEU A 182 -12.06 -5.68 12.09
C LEU A 182 -13.05 -6.81 11.81
N ILE A 183 -13.47 -7.51 12.85
CA ILE A 183 -14.42 -8.62 12.77
C ILE A 183 -15.84 -8.09 12.64
N ASP A 184 -16.61 -8.70 11.74
CA ASP A 184 -18.04 -8.44 11.68
C ASP A 184 -18.75 -9.20 12.80
N THR A 185 -19.22 -8.46 13.81
CA THR A 185 -19.95 -9.01 14.96
C THR A 185 -21.46 -9.09 14.72
N ARG A 186 -21.98 -8.56 13.60
CA ARG A 186 -23.43 -8.38 13.35
C ARG A 186 -24.22 -9.69 13.21
N GLY A 187 -23.56 -10.84 13.15
CA GLY A 187 -24.17 -12.17 13.16
C GLY A 187 -23.82 -13.03 14.38
N LEU A 188 -22.81 -12.64 15.18
CA LEU A 188 -22.29 -13.50 16.25
C LEU A 188 -23.28 -13.69 17.39
N HIS A 189 -24.08 -12.67 17.69
CA HIS A 189 -25.05 -12.71 18.79
C HIS A 189 -26.28 -13.56 18.54
N ARG A 190 -26.54 -13.99 17.29
CA ARG A 190 -27.84 -14.58 16.91
C ARG A 190 -27.87 -16.10 16.90
N LYS A 191 -26.73 -16.80 16.96
CA LYS A 191 -26.74 -18.27 16.82
C LYS A 191 -27.43 -18.98 17.98
N ASP A 192 -27.34 -18.46 19.21
CA ASP A 192 -27.84 -19.15 20.40
C ASP A 192 -28.72 -18.30 21.33
N LYS A 193 -28.81 -16.97 21.15
CA LYS A 193 -29.64 -16.09 22.01
C LYS A 193 -31.15 -16.17 21.74
N THR A 194 -31.56 -16.68 20.58
CA THR A 194 -32.99 -16.81 20.20
C THR A 194 -33.59 -18.15 20.61
N LYS A 195 -32.76 -19.11 21.08
CA LYS A 195 -33.24 -20.38 21.61
C LYS A 195 -33.57 -20.17 23.09
N LEU A 196 -34.78 -20.55 23.50
CA LEU A 196 -35.12 -20.70 24.91
C LEU A 196 -34.07 -21.59 25.58
N SER A 197 -33.69 -21.29 26.81
CA SER A 197 -32.83 -22.19 27.59
C SER A 197 -33.48 -23.58 27.72
N ALA A 198 -32.67 -24.63 27.85
CA ALA A 198 -33.16 -26.02 27.83
C ALA A 198 -34.30 -26.26 28.85
N TRP A 199 -34.18 -25.70 30.05
CA TRP A 199 -35.21 -25.82 31.08
C TRP A 199 -36.54 -25.12 30.70
N MET A 200 -36.49 -23.99 29.99
CA MET A 200 -37.69 -23.30 29.52
C MET A 200 -38.37 -24.03 28.36
N GLN A 201 -37.57 -24.69 27.50
CA GLN A 201 -38.09 -25.56 26.44
C GLN A 201 -38.81 -26.77 27.04
N GLU A 202 -38.20 -27.43 28.03
CA GLU A 202 -38.82 -28.55 28.75
C GLU A 202 -40.07 -28.14 29.51
N TYR A 203 -40.05 -26.99 30.18
CA TYR A 203 -41.22 -26.44 30.87
C TYR A 203 -42.39 -26.18 29.90
N ALA A 204 -42.13 -25.49 28.79
CA ALA A 204 -43.16 -25.22 27.79
C ALA A 204 -43.72 -26.50 27.16
N LEU A 205 -42.87 -27.50 26.90
CA LEU A 205 -43.31 -28.81 26.40
C LEU A 205 -44.13 -29.58 27.44
N ARG A 206 -43.80 -29.45 28.73
CA ARG A 206 -44.54 -30.09 29.82
C ARG A 206 -45.95 -29.51 29.94
N GLU A 207 -46.07 -28.18 29.98
CA GLU A 207 -47.37 -27.48 30.00
C GLU A 207 -48.20 -27.80 28.76
N TYR A 208 -47.59 -27.82 27.57
CA TYR A 208 -48.32 -28.17 26.34
C TYR A 208 -48.89 -29.60 26.38
N ARG A 209 -48.15 -30.55 26.97
CA ARG A 209 -48.58 -31.95 27.13
C ARG A 209 -49.64 -32.15 28.21
N THR A 210 -49.78 -31.23 29.16
CA THR A 210 -50.82 -31.33 30.21
C THR A 210 -52.17 -30.77 29.77
N PHE A 211 -52.20 -29.94 28.72
CA PHE A 211 -53.42 -29.34 28.17
C PHE A 211 -53.87 -29.94 26.83
N GLY A 212 -53.14 -30.91 26.26
CA GLY A 212 -53.50 -31.66 25.05
C GLY A 212 -53.86 -33.09 25.36
#